data_AF-A0A329K4W0-F1
#
_entry.id   AF-A0A329K4W0-F1
#
_cell.length_a   1.000
_cell.length_b   1.000
_cell.length_c   1.000
_cell.angle_alpha   90.00
_cell.angle_beta   90.00
_cell.angle_gamma   90.00
#
_symmetry.space_group_name_H-M   'P 1'
#
loop_
_entity.id
_entity.type
_entity.pdbx_description
1 polymer ?
#
loop_
_entity_poly.entity_id
_entity_poly.type
_entity_poly.pdbx_seq_one_letter_code
_entity_poly.pdbx_strand_id
1 'polypeptide(L)'
;GSKRTTLTSLTRQQSFCNTQVHKFKTILAPMLLINFIYIIFYVALQKTSLYSLIQNNEPINLFQRLKILFIWMGTPDFGGATWFLLVLFVIEIIFKIISDISNKLNFFGAEVLLVSLISFTGWFLINNKISLPYYFDISMFGLSFFFLGLTFRKHNIFHKNIDHKFMLPFAIIIVIFFGSFYFKGKLPMNWPTKQFPPLSIQFVSVICGIYLTFIFAKILEYSIILNKFLVYIGQHTFCILITHFFIFRLIFGFFVWVNIFPKDYLRELTPRYSPYPFWLFLTSFSLFLCALIARISRKNRILNYIFNAR
;
A
#
# COMPACT_ATOMS: atom_id res chain seq x y z
N GLY A 1 -18.74 12.03 -29.69
CA GLY A 1 -19.74 11.83 -28.62
C GLY A 1 -19.73 10.37 -28.18
N SER A 2 -20.01 10.13 -26.90
CA SER A 2 -20.34 8.82 -26.29
C SER A 2 -19.23 7.75 -26.20
N LYS A 3 -18.46 7.81 -25.10
CA LYS A 3 -18.16 6.69 -24.17
C LYS A 3 -17.23 7.19 -23.07
N ARG A 4 -17.69 8.22 -22.35
CA ARG A 4 -17.11 8.64 -21.07
C ARG A 4 -18.02 8.08 -19.99
N THR A 5 -18.05 6.76 -19.87
CA THR A 5 -18.60 6.07 -18.70
C THR A 5 -17.70 6.42 -17.53
N THR A 6 -18.04 7.55 -16.93
CA THR A 6 -17.47 8.06 -15.69
C THR A 6 -17.57 6.97 -14.63
N LEU A 7 -16.46 6.65 -13.99
CA LEU A 7 -16.40 5.72 -12.86
C LEU A 7 -17.39 6.12 -11.73
N THR A 8 -17.77 7.40 -11.66
CA THR A 8 -18.82 7.93 -10.78
C THR A 8 -20.24 7.52 -11.14
N SER A 9 -20.49 7.01 -12.36
CA SER A 9 -21.77 6.38 -12.73
C SER A 9 -21.83 4.89 -12.34
N LEU A 10 -20.68 4.19 -12.37
CA LEU A 10 -20.59 2.78 -11.98
C LEU A 10 -20.71 2.57 -10.46
N THR A 11 -20.22 3.51 -9.65
CA THR A 11 -20.45 3.51 -8.18
C THR A 11 -21.79 4.13 -7.76
N ARG A 12 -22.53 4.78 -8.68
CA ARG A 12 -23.81 5.43 -8.36
C ARG A 12 -25.03 4.51 -8.40
N GLN A 13 -24.94 3.35 -9.07
CA GLN A 13 -26.09 2.44 -9.25
C GLN A 13 -25.97 1.10 -8.55
N GLN A 14 -24.83 0.75 -7.94
CA GLN A 14 -24.74 -0.43 -7.08
C GLN A 14 -25.09 -0.06 -5.64
N SER A 15 -26.02 -0.83 -5.04
CA SER A 15 -26.30 -0.75 -3.60
C SER A 15 -25.00 -0.79 -2.79
N PHE A 16 -24.91 0.01 -1.72
CA PHE A 16 -23.79 0.03 -0.78
C PHE A 16 -23.33 -1.39 -0.42
N CYS A 17 -24.29 -2.27 -0.13
CA CYS A 17 -24.05 -3.67 0.21
C CYS A 17 -23.30 -4.42 -0.90
N ASN A 18 -23.71 -4.26 -2.17
CA ASN A 18 -23.06 -4.93 -3.30
C ASN A 18 -21.61 -4.46 -3.49
N THR A 19 -21.36 -3.16 -3.29
CA THR A 19 -20.00 -2.61 -3.36
C THR A 19 -19.12 -3.19 -2.25
N GLN A 20 -19.63 -3.24 -1.01
CA GLN A 20 -18.89 -3.80 0.11
C GLN A 20 -18.64 -5.31 -0.03
N VAL A 21 -19.63 -6.07 -0.49
CA VAL A 21 -19.47 -7.51 -0.76
C VAL A 21 -18.41 -7.74 -1.83
N HIS A 22 -18.40 -6.93 -2.90
CA HIS A 22 -17.38 -7.05 -3.94
C HIS A 22 -15.99 -6.74 -3.40
N LYS A 23 -15.83 -5.67 -2.63
CA LYS A 23 -14.55 -5.28 -2.01
C LYS A 23 -14.07 -6.28 -0.97
N PHE A 24 -14.97 -6.84 -0.17
CA PHE A 24 -14.66 -7.93 0.73
C PHE A 24 -14.08 -9.13 -0.03
N LYS A 25 -14.74 -9.54 -1.11
CA LYS A 25 -14.31 -10.70 -1.93
C LYS A 25 -13.01 -10.47 -2.71
N THR A 26 -12.70 -9.23 -3.08
CA THR A 26 -11.55 -8.90 -3.94
C THR A 26 -10.34 -8.34 -3.19
N ILE A 27 -10.51 -7.86 -1.95
CA ILE A 27 -9.44 -7.27 -1.16
C ILE A 27 -9.27 -8.05 0.15
N LEU A 28 -10.29 -8.02 1.02
CA LEU A 28 -10.14 -8.49 2.40
C LEU A 28 -10.02 -10.01 2.49
N ALA A 29 -10.86 -10.78 1.78
CA ALA A 29 -10.81 -12.23 1.82
C ALA A 29 -9.49 -12.80 1.26
N PRO A 30 -9.00 -12.40 0.07
CA PRO A 30 -7.68 -12.80 -0.41
C PRO A 30 -6.54 -12.42 0.55
N MET A 31 -6.61 -11.23 1.15
CA MET A 31 -5.66 -10.77 2.17
C MET A 31 -5.67 -11.66 3.41
N LEU A 32 -6.83 -12.03 3.94
CA LEU A 32 -6.94 -12.93 5.10
C LEU A 32 -6.42 -14.33 4.76
N LEU A 33 -6.73 -14.86 3.57
CA LEU A 33 -6.29 -16.18 3.12
C LEU A 33 -4.77 -16.27 3.01
N ILE A 34 -4.11 -15.29 2.36
CA ILE A 34 -2.65 -15.32 2.23
C ILE A 34 -1.95 -15.17 3.57
N ASN A 35 -2.47 -14.34 4.48
CA ASN A 35 -1.91 -14.22 5.83
C ASN A 35 -2.10 -15.48 6.65
N PHE A 36 -3.24 -16.18 6.49
CA PHE A 36 -3.45 -17.48 7.10
C PHE A 36 -2.44 -18.52 6.61
N ILE A 37 -2.15 -18.55 5.29
CA ILE A 37 -1.10 -19.40 4.72
C ILE A 37 0.27 -19.07 5.33
N TYR A 38 0.61 -17.79 5.44
CA TYR A 38 1.87 -17.38 6.06
C TYR A 38 1.93 -17.72 7.55
N ILE A 39 0.84 -17.64 8.28
CA ILE A 39 0.77 -18.09 9.68
C ILE A 39 1.07 -19.59 9.78
N ILE A 40 0.44 -20.42 8.95
CA ILE A 40 0.71 -21.86 8.90
C ILE A 40 2.18 -22.12 8.59
N PHE A 41 2.72 -21.40 7.59
CA PHE A 41 4.13 -21.51 7.22
C PHE A 41 5.07 -21.16 8.38
N TYR A 42 4.79 -20.08 9.13
CA TYR A 42 5.57 -19.72 10.32
C TYR A 42 5.48 -20.78 11.42
N VAL A 43 4.30 -21.34 11.67
CA VAL A 43 4.11 -22.41 12.67
C VAL A 43 4.87 -23.68 12.25
N ALA A 44 4.91 -23.99 10.96
CA ALA A 44 5.73 -25.08 10.44
C ALA A 44 7.23 -24.79 10.63
N LEU A 45 7.69 -23.58 10.32
CA LEU A 45 9.08 -23.17 10.51
C LEU A 45 9.52 -23.23 11.98
N GLN A 46 8.64 -22.93 12.94
CA GLN A 46 8.94 -23.04 14.38
C GLN A 46 9.34 -24.44 14.82
N LYS A 47 8.94 -25.48 14.07
CA LYS A 47 9.35 -26.87 14.32
C LYS A 47 10.76 -27.17 13.79
N THR A 48 11.42 -26.19 13.17
CA THR A 48 12.74 -26.32 12.52
C THR A 48 13.69 -25.27 13.06
N SER A 49 15.00 -25.49 12.87
CA SER A 49 16.03 -24.48 13.19
C SER A 49 16.00 -23.25 12.27
N LEU A 50 15.18 -23.27 11.20
CA LEU A 50 15.06 -22.13 10.27
C LEU A 50 14.34 -20.93 10.89
N TYR A 51 13.49 -21.14 11.92
CA TYR A 51 12.76 -20.03 12.55
C TYR A 51 13.72 -19.01 13.19
N SER A 52 14.73 -19.46 13.93
CA SER A 52 15.70 -18.58 14.61
C SER A 52 16.67 -17.86 13.66
N LEU A 53 16.80 -18.36 12.42
CA LEU A 53 17.56 -17.68 11.37
C LEU A 53 16.80 -16.49 10.80
N ILE A 54 15.46 -16.59 10.74
CA ILE A 54 14.60 -15.64 10.04
C ILE A 54 13.91 -14.66 11.03
N GLN A 55 13.72 -15.07 12.28
CA GLN A 55 13.01 -14.32 13.32
C GLN A 55 13.88 -14.11 14.56
N ASN A 56 13.82 -12.91 15.12
CA ASN A 56 14.43 -12.58 16.42
C ASN A 56 13.46 -12.76 17.59
N ASN A 57 12.16 -12.78 17.31
CA ASN A 57 11.13 -12.82 18.33
C ASN A 57 10.85 -14.26 18.75
N GLU A 58 10.38 -14.42 19.98
CA GLU A 58 9.97 -15.72 20.50
C GLU A 58 8.88 -16.37 19.62
N PRO A 59 8.85 -17.72 19.55
CA PRO A 59 7.81 -18.44 18.84
C PRO A 59 6.40 -18.10 19.38
N ILE A 60 5.60 -17.40 18.58
CA ILE A 60 4.18 -17.18 18.87
C ILE A 60 3.37 -18.37 18.35
N ASN A 61 2.52 -18.96 19.20
CA ASN A 61 1.70 -20.11 18.85
C ASN A 61 0.59 -19.76 17.84
N LEU A 62 -0.01 -20.79 17.21
CA LEU A 62 -1.03 -20.61 16.18
C LEU A 62 -2.23 -19.78 16.68
N PHE A 63 -2.75 -20.09 17.87
CA PHE A 63 -3.93 -19.43 18.42
C PHE A 63 -3.70 -17.92 18.64
N GLN A 64 -2.54 -17.55 19.20
CA GLN A 64 -2.15 -16.16 19.39
C GLN A 64 -1.99 -15.44 18.05
N ARG A 65 -1.40 -16.07 17.03
CA ARG A 65 -1.30 -15.49 15.67
C ARG A 65 -2.67 -15.24 15.05
N LEU A 66 -3.60 -16.19 15.19
CA LEU A 66 -4.98 -16.02 14.71
C LEU A 66 -5.71 -14.91 15.48
N LYS A 67 -5.53 -14.83 16.80
CA LYS A 67 -6.07 -13.74 17.61
C LYS A 67 -5.55 -12.37 17.15
N ILE A 68 -4.24 -12.27 16.90
CA ILE A 68 -3.63 -11.04 16.37
C ILE A 68 -4.19 -10.70 14.98
N LEU A 69 -4.33 -11.68 14.09
CA LEU A 69 -4.87 -11.47 12.75
C LEU A 69 -6.34 -11.02 12.79
N PHE A 70 -7.21 -11.65 13.58
CA PHE A 70 -8.64 -11.34 13.52
C PHE A 70 -9.06 -10.15 14.40
N ILE A 71 -8.39 -9.90 15.54
CA ILE A 71 -8.73 -8.80 16.44
C ILE A 71 -7.98 -7.51 16.07
N TRP A 72 -6.68 -7.64 15.82
CA TRP A 72 -5.80 -6.50 15.59
C TRP A 72 -5.41 -6.33 14.12
N MET A 73 -5.75 -7.30 13.27
CA MET A 73 -5.32 -7.34 11.86
C MET A 73 -3.80 -7.24 11.71
N GLY A 74 -3.08 -7.72 12.72
CA GLY A 74 -1.64 -7.87 12.67
C GLY A 74 -1.28 -9.01 11.71
N THR A 75 -0.32 -8.74 10.84
CA THR A 75 0.08 -9.65 9.77
C THR A 75 1.47 -10.24 10.09
N PRO A 76 1.74 -11.51 9.74
CA PRO A 76 3.10 -12.03 9.80
C PRO A 76 4.01 -11.26 8.83
N ASP A 77 5.30 -11.17 9.14
CA ASP A 77 6.36 -10.55 8.32
C ASP A 77 6.22 -10.75 6.81
N PHE A 78 6.00 -11.99 6.34
CA PHE A 78 5.84 -12.28 4.91
C PHE A 78 4.62 -11.59 4.28
N GLY A 79 3.54 -11.45 5.04
CA GLY A 79 2.35 -10.67 4.69
C GLY A 79 2.41 -9.25 5.24
N GLY A 80 3.56 -8.78 5.70
CA GLY A 80 3.71 -7.55 6.47
C GLY A 80 3.25 -6.29 5.74
N ALA A 81 3.16 -6.29 4.40
CA ALA A 81 2.65 -5.15 3.64
C ALA A 81 1.13 -5.14 3.48
N THR A 82 0.45 -6.23 3.86
CA THR A 82 -0.99 -6.40 3.60
C THR A 82 -1.88 -5.61 4.56
N TRP A 83 -1.36 -5.07 5.67
CA TRP A 83 -2.11 -4.12 6.52
C TRP A 83 -2.62 -2.91 5.71
N PHE A 84 -1.88 -2.51 4.67
CA PHE A 84 -2.25 -1.40 3.80
C PHE A 84 -3.57 -1.68 3.05
N LEU A 85 -3.85 -2.94 2.69
CA LEU A 85 -5.10 -3.32 2.03
C LEU A 85 -6.30 -3.14 2.96
N LEU A 86 -6.14 -3.44 4.25
CA LEU A 86 -7.18 -3.19 5.23
C LEU A 86 -7.43 -1.71 5.41
N VAL A 87 -6.37 -0.89 5.50
CA VAL A 87 -6.50 0.57 5.60
C VAL A 87 -7.26 1.14 4.41
N LEU A 88 -6.93 0.71 3.18
CA LEU A 88 -7.67 1.13 1.99
C LEU A 88 -9.14 0.68 2.02
N PHE A 89 -9.41 -0.55 2.45
CA PHE A 89 -10.76 -1.08 2.57
C PHE A 89 -11.61 -0.26 3.56
N VAL A 90 -11.05 0.06 4.73
CA VAL A 90 -11.72 0.88 5.74
C VAL A 90 -11.92 2.33 5.25
N ILE A 91 -10.91 2.92 4.61
CA ILE A 91 -11.04 4.25 3.98
C ILE A 91 -12.18 4.28 2.97
N GLU A 92 -12.32 3.27 2.11
CA GLU A 92 -13.40 3.20 1.13
C GLU A 92 -14.79 3.13 1.79
N ILE A 93 -14.93 2.38 2.88
CA ILE A 93 -16.18 2.33 3.68
C ILE A 93 -16.49 3.71 4.24
N ILE A 94 -15.54 4.33 4.95
CA ILE A 94 -15.71 5.65 5.57
C ILE A 94 -16.07 6.68 4.51
N PHE A 95 -15.32 6.72 3.41
CA PHE A 95 -15.55 7.67 2.33
C PHE A 95 -16.93 7.51 1.70
N LYS A 96 -17.37 6.27 1.45
CA LYS A 96 -18.70 6.01 0.90
C LYS A 96 -19.82 6.51 1.83
N ILE A 97 -19.69 6.26 3.14
CA ILE A 97 -20.64 6.78 4.14
C ILE A 97 -20.67 8.31 4.10
N ILE A 98 -19.51 8.96 4.07
CA ILE A 98 -19.41 10.42 3.99
C ILE A 98 -20.07 10.96 2.72
N SER A 99 -19.79 10.37 1.55
CA SER A 99 -20.39 10.80 0.30
C SER A 99 -21.91 10.63 0.33
N ASP A 100 -22.43 9.54 0.89
CA ASP A 100 -23.88 9.29 0.99
C ASP A 100 -24.55 10.27 1.97
N ILE A 101 -23.93 10.58 3.10
CA ILE A 101 -24.40 11.62 4.04
C ILE A 101 -24.34 13.00 3.38
N SER A 102 -23.23 13.34 2.72
CA SER A 102 -23.04 14.64 2.06
C SER A 102 -24.08 14.89 0.97
N ASN A 103 -24.42 13.85 0.21
CA ASN A 103 -25.48 13.90 -0.80
C ASN A 103 -26.87 14.13 -0.17
N LYS A 104 -27.13 13.64 1.05
CA LYS A 104 -28.39 13.89 1.77
C LYS A 104 -28.46 15.30 2.35
N LEU A 105 -27.32 15.82 2.84
CA LEU A 105 -27.25 17.16 3.44
C LEU A 105 -27.43 18.29 2.42
N ASN A 106 -27.18 18.03 1.12
CA ASN A 106 -27.32 19.01 0.02
C ASN A 106 -26.57 20.34 0.23
N PHE A 107 -25.56 20.37 1.11
CA PHE A 107 -24.74 21.54 1.38
C PHE A 107 -23.43 21.51 0.59
N PHE A 108 -23.08 22.63 -0.05
CA PHE A 108 -21.84 22.76 -0.82
C PHE A 108 -20.62 22.63 0.10
N GLY A 109 -19.76 21.66 -0.17
CA GLY A 109 -18.55 21.42 0.63
C GLY A 109 -18.73 20.52 1.86
N ALA A 110 -19.92 19.96 2.09
CA ALA A 110 -20.17 18.99 3.18
C ALA A 110 -19.16 17.83 3.19
N GLU A 111 -18.85 17.29 2.01
CA GLU A 111 -17.90 16.19 1.85
C GLU A 111 -16.49 16.59 2.31
N VAL A 112 -16.02 17.78 1.94
CA VAL A 112 -14.71 18.32 2.33
C VAL A 112 -14.66 18.51 3.85
N LEU A 113 -15.72 19.08 4.44
CA LEU A 113 -15.79 19.33 5.87
C LEU A 113 -15.75 18.02 6.68
N LEU A 114 -16.59 17.05 6.31
CA LEU A 114 -16.65 15.75 6.98
C LEU A 114 -15.33 14.96 6.85
N VAL A 115 -14.73 14.94 5.66
CA VAL A 115 -13.40 14.33 5.46
C VAL A 115 -12.37 15.01 6.35
N SER A 116 -12.36 16.35 6.42
CA SER A 116 -11.39 17.11 7.21
C SER A 116 -11.54 16.83 8.71
N LEU A 117 -12.78 16.83 9.23
CA LEU A 117 -13.06 16.52 10.63
C LEU A 117 -12.59 15.12 11.00
N ILE A 118 -12.98 14.10 10.23
CA ILE A 118 -12.60 12.70 10.47
C ILE A 118 -11.08 12.52 10.37
N SER A 119 -10.45 13.13 9.37
CA SER A 119 -8.99 13.05 9.18
C SER A 119 -8.23 13.72 10.32
N PHE A 120 -8.72 14.86 10.81
CA PHE A 120 -8.15 15.55 11.96
C PHE A 120 -8.28 14.73 13.24
N THR A 121 -9.42 14.07 13.46
CA THR A 121 -9.58 13.12 14.57
C THR A 121 -8.58 11.96 14.46
N GLY A 122 -8.40 11.37 13.27
CA GLY A 122 -7.39 10.33 13.05
C GLY A 122 -5.97 10.80 13.37
N TRP A 123 -5.59 11.98 12.89
CA TRP A 123 -4.31 12.62 13.20
C TRP A 123 -4.12 12.86 14.70
N PHE A 124 -5.16 13.37 15.37
CA PHE A 124 -5.14 13.61 16.82
C PHE A 124 -4.92 12.32 17.61
N LEU A 125 -5.64 11.24 17.27
CA LEU A 125 -5.46 9.93 17.92
C LEU A 125 -4.03 9.42 17.78
N ILE A 126 -3.47 9.51 16.56
CA ILE A 126 -2.11 9.05 16.27
C ILE A 126 -1.07 9.85 17.05
N ASN A 127 -1.20 11.17 17.13
CA ASN A 127 -0.28 12.02 17.88
C ASN A 127 -0.31 11.74 19.38
N ASN A 128 -1.49 11.41 19.92
CA ASN A 128 -1.66 11.00 21.31
C ASN A 128 -1.35 9.52 21.56
N LYS A 129 -0.78 8.82 20.56
CA LYS A 129 -0.41 7.38 20.63
C LYS A 129 -1.59 6.45 20.92
N ILE A 130 -2.80 6.88 20.62
CA ILE A 130 -4.01 6.08 20.74
C ILE A 130 -4.15 5.23 19.48
N SER A 131 -4.11 3.91 19.66
CA SER A 131 -4.26 2.95 18.57
C SER A 131 -5.65 2.32 18.60
N LEU A 132 -6.36 2.40 17.47
CA LEU A 132 -7.65 1.74 17.34
C LEU A 132 -7.49 0.38 16.64
N PRO A 133 -8.36 -0.60 16.96
CA PRO A 133 -8.44 -1.86 16.21
C PRO A 133 -8.67 -1.62 14.71
N TYR A 134 -8.30 -2.60 13.88
CA TYR A 134 -8.46 -2.58 12.42
C TYR A 134 -7.79 -1.38 11.72
N TYR A 135 -6.77 -0.78 12.35
CA TYR A 135 -6.10 0.44 11.87
C TYR A 135 -7.07 1.59 11.59
N PHE A 136 -8.14 1.70 12.38
CA PHE A 136 -9.17 2.72 12.16
C PHE A 136 -8.61 4.14 12.31
N ASP A 137 -7.70 4.36 13.26
CA ASP A 137 -6.98 5.62 13.45
C ASP A 137 -6.18 6.03 12.20
N ILE A 138 -5.41 5.09 11.65
CA ILE A 138 -4.66 5.29 10.40
C ILE A 138 -5.60 5.53 9.22
N SER A 139 -6.70 4.79 9.14
CA SER A 139 -7.68 4.90 8.06
C SER A 139 -8.39 6.26 8.08
N MET A 140 -8.77 6.74 9.27
CA MET A 140 -9.31 8.09 9.44
C MET A 140 -8.32 9.13 8.96
N PHE A 141 -7.04 9.05 9.35
CA PHE A 141 -6.03 10.01 8.90
C PHE A 141 -5.78 9.92 7.38
N GLY A 142 -5.65 8.69 6.87
CA GLY A 142 -5.42 8.37 5.46
C GLY A 142 -6.54 8.82 4.52
N LEU A 143 -7.75 9.02 5.06
CA LEU A 143 -8.92 9.51 4.32
C LEU A 143 -8.63 10.84 3.60
N SER A 144 -7.89 11.76 4.22
CA SER A 144 -7.51 13.04 3.62
C SER A 144 -6.71 12.87 2.33
N PHE A 145 -5.72 11.97 2.32
CA PHE A 145 -4.90 11.70 1.14
C PHE A 145 -5.68 10.95 0.05
N PHE A 146 -6.55 10.03 0.45
CA PHE A 146 -7.46 9.35 -0.47
C PHE A 146 -8.40 10.34 -1.15
N PHE A 147 -9.03 11.23 -0.37
CA PHE A 147 -9.91 12.27 -0.88
C PHE A 147 -9.18 13.27 -1.79
N LEU A 148 -7.95 13.65 -1.44
CA LEU A 148 -7.10 14.52 -2.26
C LEU A 148 -6.88 13.90 -3.65
N GLY A 149 -6.47 12.62 -3.71
CA GLY A 149 -6.26 11.90 -4.96
C GLY A 149 -7.53 11.79 -5.81
N LEU A 150 -8.67 11.50 -5.19
CA LEU A 150 -9.97 11.47 -5.87
C LEU A 150 -10.36 12.84 -6.44
N THR A 151 -10.17 13.90 -5.66
CA THR A 151 -10.49 15.28 -6.05
C THR A 151 -9.63 15.72 -7.22
N PHE A 152 -8.32 15.47 -7.16
CA PHE A 152 -7.37 15.80 -8.23
C PHE A 152 -7.75 15.13 -9.54
N ARG A 153 -8.14 13.85 -9.48
CA ARG A 153 -8.63 13.09 -10.64
C ARG A 153 -9.98 13.61 -11.14
N LYS A 154 -10.96 13.81 -10.26
CA LYS A 154 -12.34 14.22 -10.61
C LYS A 154 -12.36 15.58 -11.31
N HIS A 155 -11.58 16.53 -10.80
CA HIS A 155 -11.54 17.89 -11.32
C HIS A 155 -10.46 18.09 -12.39
N ASN A 156 -9.63 17.07 -12.68
CA ASN A 156 -8.48 17.16 -13.58
C ASN A 156 -7.56 18.34 -13.25
N ILE A 157 -7.30 18.55 -11.95
CA ILE A 157 -6.62 19.76 -11.43
C ILE A 157 -5.28 19.98 -12.12
N PHE A 158 -4.50 18.91 -12.30
CA PHE A 158 -3.18 19.00 -12.93
C PHE A 158 -3.22 19.42 -14.39
N HIS A 159 -4.29 19.10 -15.13
CA HIS A 159 -4.40 19.48 -16.55
C HIS A 159 -4.92 20.90 -16.74
N LYS A 160 -5.75 21.39 -15.83
CA LYS A 160 -6.56 22.60 -16.05
C LYS A 160 -6.14 23.79 -15.20
N ASN A 161 -5.56 23.54 -14.01
CA ASN A 161 -5.44 24.54 -12.97
C ASN A 161 -3.99 24.76 -12.50
N ILE A 162 -3.03 23.95 -12.98
CA ILE A 162 -1.63 24.04 -12.57
C ILE A 162 -0.77 24.52 -13.72
N ASP A 163 0.04 25.55 -13.47
CA ASP A 163 1.13 25.92 -14.36
C ASP A 163 2.33 24.99 -14.16
N HIS A 164 2.55 24.13 -15.14
CA HIS A 164 3.63 23.14 -15.11
C HIS A 164 5.03 23.75 -15.11
N LYS A 165 5.20 24.97 -15.65
CA LYS A 165 6.50 25.66 -15.72
C LYS A 165 7.06 25.96 -14.33
N PHE A 166 6.18 26.27 -13.38
CA PHE A 166 6.57 26.54 -12.00
C PHE A 166 6.43 25.32 -11.10
N MET A 167 5.36 24.53 -11.26
CA MET A 167 5.08 23.41 -10.37
C MET A 167 6.10 22.27 -10.50
N LEU A 168 6.61 22.00 -11.71
CA LEU A 168 7.61 20.95 -11.92
C LEU A 168 8.92 21.20 -11.20
N PRO A 169 9.62 22.33 -11.41
CA PRO A 169 10.85 22.60 -10.67
C PRO A 169 10.60 22.69 -9.17
N PHE A 170 9.48 23.29 -8.73
CA PHE A 170 9.11 23.33 -7.32
C PHE A 170 8.98 21.92 -6.72
N ALA A 171 8.20 21.03 -7.36
CA ALA A 171 8.00 19.68 -6.87
C ALA A 171 9.31 18.86 -6.84
N ILE A 172 10.18 19.03 -7.84
CA ILE A 172 11.51 18.40 -7.86
C ILE A 172 12.36 18.90 -6.70
N ILE A 173 12.45 20.22 -6.48
CA ILE A 173 13.21 20.81 -5.38
C ILE A 173 12.69 20.29 -4.03
N ILE A 174 11.38 20.27 -3.83
CA ILE A 174 10.75 19.77 -2.61
C ILE A 174 11.08 18.30 -2.36
N VAL A 175 11.00 17.45 -3.39
CA VAL A 175 11.32 16.01 -3.25
C VAL A 175 12.80 15.80 -2.97
N ILE A 176 13.69 16.53 -3.62
CA ILE A 176 15.14 16.45 -3.34
C ILE A 176 15.43 16.97 -1.93
N PHE A 177 14.84 18.10 -1.54
CA PHE A 177 15.04 18.70 -0.21
C PHE A 177 14.59 17.75 0.90
N PHE A 178 13.36 17.24 0.83
CA PHE A 178 12.85 16.33 1.84
C PHE A 178 13.56 14.97 1.80
N GLY A 179 13.74 14.39 0.61
CA GLY A 179 14.33 13.07 0.42
C GLY A 179 15.82 12.98 0.76
N SER A 180 16.59 14.03 0.47
CA SER A 180 18.06 14.00 0.62
C SER A 180 18.59 14.78 1.82
N PHE A 181 17.85 15.78 2.33
CA PHE A 181 18.34 16.68 3.39
C PHE A 181 17.50 16.60 4.65
N TYR A 182 16.20 16.92 4.60
CA TYR A 182 15.37 17.01 5.81
C TYR A 182 15.19 15.67 6.53
N PHE A 183 14.96 14.59 5.77
CA PHE A 183 14.83 13.24 6.30
C PHE A 183 16.16 12.46 6.32
N LYS A 184 17.31 13.13 6.12
CA LYS A 184 18.60 12.43 6.17
C LYS A 184 18.81 11.79 7.54
N GLY A 185 18.95 10.47 7.55
CA GLY A 185 19.10 9.68 8.78
C GLY A 185 17.82 9.54 9.62
N LYS A 186 16.65 9.96 9.10
CA LYS A 186 15.35 9.83 9.76
C LYS A 186 14.38 9.09 8.85
N LEU A 187 13.43 8.38 9.45
CA LEU A 187 12.32 7.80 8.70
C LEU A 187 11.36 8.94 8.32
N PRO A 188 10.98 9.09 7.04
CA PRO A 188 10.11 10.17 6.59
C PRO A 188 8.70 10.01 7.16
N MET A 189 7.91 9.10 6.60
CA MET A 189 6.54 8.82 7.03
C MET A 189 6.39 7.31 7.21
N ASN A 190 6.42 6.83 8.46
CA ASN A 190 6.30 5.42 8.76
C ASN A 190 4.88 5.11 9.25
N TRP A 191 4.03 4.70 8.32
CA TRP A 191 2.63 4.35 8.58
C TRP A 191 2.46 3.20 9.58
N PRO A 192 3.17 2.06 9.45
CA PRO A 192 3.07 0.99 10.45
C PRO A 192 3.37 1.43 11.88
N THR A 193 4.41 2.25 12.08
CA THR A 193 4.83 2.69 13.42
C THR A 193 4.18 3.99 13.86
N LYS A 194 3.34 4.60 13.00
CA LYS A 194 2.63 5.87 13.27
C LYS A 194 3.60 7.00 13.65
N GLN A 195 4.79 6.98 13.03
CA GLN A 195 5.81 8.00 13.19
C GLN A 195 5.74 8.94 11.99
N PHE A 196 5.17 10.12 12.22
CA PHE A 196 4.89 11.09 11.18
C PHE A 196 5.58 12.43 11.43
N PRO A 197 6.01 13.13 10.38
CA PRO A 197 6.53 14.48 10.49
C PRO A 197 5.37 15.48 10.70
N PRO A 198 5.67 16.77 10.92
CA PRO A 198 4.64 17.82 10.98
C PRO A 198 3.66 17.74 9.81
N LEU A 199 2.38 18.01 10.08
CA LEU A 199 1.28 17.83 9.12
C LEU A 199 1.49 18.62 7.82
N SER A 200 2.02 19.84 7.90
CA SER A 200 2.35 20.67 6.74
C SER A 200 3.36 19.99 5.81
N ILE A 201 4.40 19.39 6.36
CA ILE A 201 5.43 18.67 5.60
C ILE A 201 4.84 17.45 4.90
N GLN A 202 3.93 16.73 5.56
CA GLN A 202 3.24 15.58 4.97
C GLN A 202 2.42 15.99 3.74
N PHE A 203 1.56 17.01 3.86
CA PHE A 203 0.72 17.46 2.76
C PHE A 203 1.53 18.03 1.59
N VAL A 204 2.54 18.85 1.86
CA VAL A 204 3.43 19.39 0.80
C VAL A 204 4.13 18.24 0.07
N SER A 205 4.68 17.27 0.81
CA SER A 205 5.36 16.11 0.22
C SER A 205 4.41 15.26 -0.62
N VAL A 206 3.19 15.00 -0.13
CA VAL A 206 2.20 14.20 -0.85
C VAL A 206 1.69 14.91 -2.10
N ILE A 207 1.37 16.20 -2.04
CA ILE A 207 0.91 16.97 -3.22
C ILE A 207 2.00 16.98 -4.29
N CYS A 208 3.25 17.23 -3.92
CA CYS A 208 4.38 17.17 -4.86
C CYS A 208 4.59 15.76 -5.41
N GLY A 209 4.50 14.73 -4.56
CA GLY A 209 4.62 13.33 -4.98
C GLY A 209 3.53 12.89 -5.95
N ILE A 210 2.27 13.25 -5.71
CA ILE A 210 1.14 12.97 -6.61
C ILE A 210 1.36 13.70 -7.95
N TYR A 211 1.78 14.96 -7.91
CA TYR A 211 2.07 15.73 -9.12
C TYR A 211 3.20 15.11 -9.96
N LEU A 212 4.34 14.76 -9.34
CA LEU A 212 5.44 14.10 -10.05
C LEU A 212 5.04 12.73 -10.58
N THR A 213 4.24 11.96 -9.84
CA THR A 213 3.71 10.67 -10.31
C THR A 213 2.85 10.86 -11.56
N PHE A 214 2.03 11.92 -11.60
CA PHE A 214 1.24 12.28 -12.77
C PHE A 214 2.11 12.64 -13.98
N ILE A 215 3.13 13.50 -13.80
CA ILE A 215 4.08 13.86 -14.86
C ILE A 215 4.83 12.62 -15.37
N PHE A 216 5.30 11.76 -14.45
CA PHE A 216 5.97 10.53 -14.80
C PHE A 216 5.06 9.60 -15.60
N ALA A 217 3.81 9.40 -15.16
CA ALA A 217 2.83 8.62 -15.92
C ALA A 217 2.62 9.16 -17.35
N LYS A 218 2.58 10.49 -17.52
CA LYS A 218 2.49 11.12 -18.85
C LYS A 218 3.72 10.87 -19.72
N ILE A 219 4.91 10.93 -19.13
CA ILE A 219 6.16 10.63 -19.85
C ILE A 219 6.18 9.16 -20.29
N LEU A 220 5.71 8.24 -19.44
CA LEU A 220 5.67 6.82 -19.75
C LEU A 220 4.70 6.46 -20.87
N GLU A 221 3.64 7.25 -21.07
CA GLU A 221 2.69 7.07 -22.18
C GLU A 221 3.35 7.17 -23.56
N TYR A 222 4.50 7.87 -23.70
CA TYR A 222 5.22 7.98 -24.98
C TYR A 222 5.88 6.68 -25.43
N SER A 223 6.21 5.76 -24.51
CA SER A 223 6.82 4.48 -24.85
C SER A 223 5.81 3.35 -24.75
N ILE A 224 5.41 2.80 -25.90
CA ILE A 224 4.44 1.70 -25.98
C ILE A 224 4.92 0.48 -25.17
N ILE A 225 6.22 0.15 -25.26
CA ILE A 225 6.80 -1.01 -24.58
C ILE A 225 6.77 -0.80 -23.07
N LEU A 226 7.25 0.35 -22.60
CA LEU A 226 7.33 0.65 -21.18
C LEU A 226 5.93 0.78 -20.56
N ASN A 227 4.99 1.41 -21.27
CA ASN A 227 3.60 1.50 -20.86
C ASN A 227 2.97 0.10 -20.72
N LYS A 228 3.10 -0.78 -21.73
CA LYS A 228 2.58 -2.16 -21.65
C LYS A 228 3.17 -2.92 -20.46
N PHE A 229 4.47 -2.78 -20.22
CA PHE A 229 5.15 -3.41 -19.09
C PHE A 229 4.64 -2.91 -17.74
N LEU A 230 4.52 -1.59 -17.55
CA LEU A 230 4.03 -1.01 -16.31
C LEU A 230 2.55 -1.30 -16.06
N VAL A 231 1.72 -1.32 -17.12
CA VAL A 231 0.33 -1.76 -17.03
C VAL A 231 0.27 -3.23 -16.57
N TYR A 232 1.14 -4.09 -17.10
CA TYR A 232 1.22 -5.48 -16.65
C TYR A 232 1.58 -5.58 -15.16
N ILE A 233 2.61 -4.86 -14.70
CA ILE A 233 2.97 -4.78 -13.28
C ILE A 233 1.77 -4.28 -12.46
N GLY A 234 1.12 -3.21 -12.90
CA GLY A 234 -0.04 -2.60 -12.24
C GLY A 234 -1.24 -3.55 -12.09
N GLN A 235 -1.48 -4.39 -13.10
CA GLN A 235 -2.52 -5.44 -13.05
C GLN A 235 -2.20 -6.55 -12.04
N HIS A 236 -0.95 -6.63 -11.57
CA HIS A 236 -0.41 -7.64 -10.65
C HIS A 236 0.08 -7.07 -9.33
N THR A 237 -0.19 -5.79 -9.03
CA THR A 237 0.24 -5.14 -7.79
C THR A 237 -0.23 -5.88 -6.55
N PHE A 238 -1.42 -6.51 -6.57
CA PHE A 238 -1.87 -7.34 -5.45
C PHE A 238 -0.93 -8.51 -5.17
N CYS A 239 -0.58 -9.30 -6.20
CA CYS A 239 0.37 -10.41 -6.05
C CYS A 239 1.71 -9.91 -5.54
N ILE A 240 2.24 -8.84 -6.14
CA ILE A 240 3.52 -8.23 -5.72
C ILE A 240 3.45 -7.82 -4.26
N LEU A 241 2.38 -7.12 -3.84
CA LEU A 241 2.19 -6.65 -2.48
C LEU A 241 2.18 -7.79 -1.46
N ILE A 242 1.52 -8.90 -1.76
CA ILE A 242 1.43 -10.02 -0.81
C ILE A 242 2.66 -10.93 -0.82
N THR A 243 3.49 -10.94 -1.89
CA THR A 243 4.62 -11.89 -2.03
C THR A 243 6.00 -11.28 -1.93
N HIS A 244 6.19 -9.97 -2.11
CA HIS A 244 7.54 -9.41 -2.27
C HIS A 244 8.45 -9.62 -1.04
N PHE A 245 7.95 -9.54 0.19
CA PHE A 245 8.76 -9.84 1.39
C PHE A 245 9.18 -11.31 1.46
N PHE A 246 8.27 -12.23 1.10
CA PHE A 246 8.62 -13.64 1.00
C PHE A 246 9.68 -13.89 -0.08
N ILE A 247 9.51 -13.30 -1.27
CA ILE A 247 10.48 -13.40 -2.36
C ILE A 247 11.84 -12.79 -1.97
N PHE A 248 11.87 -11.65 -1.31
CA PHE A 248 13.13 -11.08 -0.81
C PHE A 248 13.84 -12.06 0.12
N ARG A 249 13.14 -12.69 1.06
CA ARG A 249 13.75 -13.69 1.94
C ARG A 249 14.27 -14.92 1.18
N LEU A 250 13.58 -15.37 0.13
CA LEU A 250 14.10 -16.45 -0.74
C LEU A 250 15.38 -16.03 -1.45
N ILE A 251 15.41 -14.81 -2.00
CA ILE A 251 16.60 -14.26 -2.65
C ILE A 251 17.74 -14.16 -1.63
N PHE A 252 17.49 -13.62 -0.43
CA PHE A 252 18.50 -13.52 0.62
C PHE A 252 19.00 -14.90 1.05
N GLY A 253 18.09 -15.89 1.17
CA GLY A 253 18.41 -17.30 1.39
C GLY A 253 19.43 -17.84 0.38
N PHE A 254 19.19 -17.59 -0.90
CA PHE A 254 20.10 -17.98 -1.97
C PHE A 254 21.46 -17.28 -1.85
N PHE A 255 21.49 -15.95 -1.67
CA PHE A 255 22.73 -15.18 -1.56
C PHE A 255 23.54 -15.53 -0.30
N VAL A 256 22.90 -15.89 0.80
CA VAL A 256 23.56 -16.41 2.01
C VAL A 256 24.12 -17.81 1.76
N TRP A 257 23.38 -18.67 1.05
CA TRP A 257 23.84 -20.03 0.72
C TRP A 257 25.09 -20.03 -0.16
N VAL A 258 25.20 -19.10 -1.12
CA VAL A 258 26.41 -18.91 -1.94
C VAL A 258 27.47 -18.01 -1.27
N ASN A 259 27.34 -17.71 0.03
CA ASN A 259 28.27 -16.92 0.84
C ASN A 259 28.51 -15.48 0.34
N ILE A 260 27.57 -14.89 -0.39
CA ILE A 260 27.64 -13.46 -0.79
C ILE A 260 27.15 -12.56 0.36
N PHE A 261 26.14 -13.01 1.11
CA PHE A 261 25.58 -12.28 2.24
C PHE A 261 25.83 -12.99 3.58
N PRO A 262 25.96 -12.23 4.67
CA PRO A 262 26.06 -12.81 6.01
C PRO A 262 24.70 -13.35 6.49
N LYS A 263 24.72 -14.31 7.41
CA LYS A 263 23.51 -15.04 7.85
C LYS A 263 22.44 -14.14 8.50
N ASP A 264 22.84 -13.04 9.14
CA ASP A 264 21.92 -12.07 9.73
C ASP A 264 21.04 -11.37 8.68
N TYR A 265 21.46 -11.35 7.42
CA TYR A 265 20.69 -10.78 6.31
C TYR A 265 19.35 -11.52 6.07
N LEU A 266 19.21 -12.78 6.53
CA LEU A 266 17.95 -13.53 6.45
C LEU A 266 16.83 -12.95 7.31
N ARG A 267 17.18 -12.10 8.29
CA ARG A 267 16.23 -11.45 9.20
C ARG A 267 15.58 -10.23 8.54
N GLU A 268 16.25 -9.64 7.56
CA GLU A 268 15.76 -8.46 6.85
C GLU A 268 14.51 -8.79 6.01
N LEU A 269 13.62 -7.81 5.87
CA LEU A 269 12.43 -7.88 5.01
C LEU A 269 12.67 -7.24 3.64
N THR A 270 13.63 -6.32 3.56
CA THR A 270 13.96 -5.55 2.37
C THR A 270 15.47 -5.43 2.22
N PRO A 271 15.98 -5.20 1.01
CA PRO A 271 17.42 -4.98 0.81
C PRO A 271 17.92 -3.82 1.68
N ARG A 272 19.05 -4.01 2.37
CA ARG A 272 19.75 -2.91 3.07
C ARG A 272 20.19 -1.86 2.06
N TYR A 273 20.19 -0.59 2.49
CA TYR A 273 20.77 0.48 1.68
C TYR A 273 22.25 0.18 1.42
N SER A 274 22.65 0.31 0.16
CA SER A 274 24.04 0.20 -0.28
C SER A 274 24.35 1.42 -1.15
N PRO A 275 25.56 2.00 -1.07
CA PRO A 275 25.98 3.05 -1.98
C PRO A 275 26.00 2.57 -3.44
N TYR A 276 26.11 1.26 -3.65
CA TYR A 276 25.94 0.65 -4.96
C TYR A 276 24.46 0.33 -5.20
N PRO A 277 23.96 0.46 -6.44
CA PRO A 277 22.56 0.20 -6.79
C PRO A 277 22.16 -1.29 -6.72
N PHE A 278 22.84 -2.11 -5.94
CA PHE A 278 22.54 -3.54 -5.80
C PHE A 278 21.12 -3.80 -5.31
N TRP A 279 20.58 -2.91 -4.47
CA TRP A 279 19.19 -2.96 -4.04
C TRP A 279 18.19 -2.82 -5.21
N LEU A 280 18.53 -2.07 -6.28
CA LEU A 280 17.71 -1.98 -7.49
C LEU A 280 17.68 -3.32 -8.24
N PHE A 281 18.82 -4.01 -8.31
CA PHE A 281 18.89 -5.35 -8.90
C PHE A 281 18.02 -6.33 -8.13
N LEU A 282 18.19 -6.40 -6.79
CA LEU A 282 17.39 -7.27 -5.94
C LEU A 282 15.89 -6.97 -6.05
N THR A 283 15.51 -5.70 -6.11
CA THR A 283 14.12 -5.27 -6.26
C THR A 283 13.56 -5.66 -7.63
N SER A 284 14.31 -5.42 -8.71
CA SER A 284 13.90 -5.79 -10.07
C SER A 284 13.75 -7.30 -10.24
N PHE A 285 14.68 -8.08 -9.67
CA PHE A 285 14.61 -9.52 -9.68
C PHE A 285 13.43 -10.05 -8.83
N SER A 286 13.16 -9.43 -7.67
CA SER A 286 11.98 -9.74 -6.86
C SER A 286 10.68 -9.47 -7.61
N LEU A 287 10.56 -8.35 -8.31
CA LEU A 287 9.40 -8.04 -9.15
C LEU A 287 9.20 -9.07 -10.27
N PHE A 288 10.29 -9.50 -10.91
CA PHE A 288 10.23 -10.56 -11.92
C PHE A 288 9.70 -11.88 -11.34
N LEU A 289 10.20 -12.31 -10.18
CA LEU A 289 9.73 -13.53 -9.51
C LEU A 289 8.27 -13.41 -9.05
N CYS A 290 7.85 -12.25 -8.52
CA CYS A 290 6.45 -12.00 -8.19
C CYS A 290 5.55 -12.09 -9.43
N ALA A 291 5.98 -11.52 -10.55
CA ALA A 291 5.26 -11.62 -11.83
C ALA A 291 5.19 -13.07 -12.34
N LEU A 292 6.23 -13.88 -12.11
CA LEU A 292 6.23 -15.30 -12.45
C LEU A 292 5.23 -16.07 -11.59
N ILE A 293 5.19 -15.84 -10.27
CA ILE A 293 4.17 -16.41 -9.38
C ILE A 293 2.78 -16.04 -9.86
N ALA A 294 2.55 -14.77 -10.17
CA ALA A 294 1.27 -14.28 -10.66
C ALA A 294 0.84 -14.98 -11.96
N ARG A 295 1.78 -15.27 -12.86
CA ARG A 295 1.53 -16.01 -14.10
C ARG A 295 1.23 -17.48 -13.86
N ILE A 296 1.97 -18.14 -12.97
CA ILE A 296 1.80 -19.56 -12.66
C ILE A 296 0.46 -19.78 -11.94
N SER A 297 0.13 -18.92 -10.97
CA SER A 297 -1.09 -19.05 -10.16
C SER A 297 -2.37 -18.96 -10.98
N ARG A 298 -2.38 -18.25 -12.12
CA ARG A 298 -3.52 -18.19 -13.05
C ARG A 298 -3.97 -19.55 -13.58
N LYS A 299 -3.08 -20.56 -13.60
CA LYS A 299 -3.42 -21.91 -14.10
C LYS A 299 -4.36 -22.66 -13.16
N ASN A 300 -4.48 -22.25 -11.89
CA ASN A 300 -5.32 -22.90 -10.89
C ASN A 300 -6.28 -21.88 -10.27
N ARG A 301 -7.58 -22.19 -10.23
CA ARG A 301 -8.61 -21.27 -9.74
C ARG A 301 -8.37 -20.80 -8.29
N ILE A 302 -7.95 -21.70 -7.41
CA ILE A 302 -7.71 -21.37 -5.99
C ILE A 302 -6.47 -20.48 -5.86
N LEU A 303 -5.38 -20.84 -6.52
CA LEU A 303 -4.15 -20.03 -6.50
C LEU A 303 -4.36 -18.66 -7.16
N ASN A 304 -5.14 -18.59 -8.23
CA ASN A 304 -5.48 -17.33 -8.87
C ASN A 304 -6.27 -16.41 -7.93
N TYR A 305 -7.21 -16.96 -7.15
CA TYR A 305 -7.94 -16.19 -6.17
C TYR A 305 -7.03 -15.70 -5.03
N ILE A 306 -6.17 -16.57 -4.50
CA ILE A 306 -5.27 -16.24 -3.38
C ILE A 306 -4.21 -15.22 -3.79
N PHE A 307 -3.53 -15.44 -4.93
CA PHE A 307 -2.37 -14.63 -5.34
C PHE A 307 -2.73 -13.45 -6.23
N ASN A 308 -3.80 -13.52 -7.03
CA ASN A 308 -4.19 -12.44 -7.94
C ASN A 308 -5.51 -11.77 -7.56
N ALA A 309 -6.22 -12.26 -6.53
CA ALA A 309 -7.56 -11.79 -6.17
C ALA A 309 -8.58 -11.88 -7.34
N ARG A 310 -8.47 -12.94 -8.17
CA ARG A 310 -9.27 -13.13 -9.39
C ARG A 310 -9.95 -14.49 -9.48
#